data_AF-A0A950CTA6-F1
#
_entry.id   AF-A0A950CTA6-F1
#
_cell.length_a   1.000
_cell.length_b   1.000
_cell.length_c   1.000
_cell.angle_alpha   90.00
_cell.angle_beta   90.00
_cell.angle_gamma   90.00
#
_symmetry.space_group_name_H-M   'P 1'
#
loop_
_entity.id
_entity.type
_entity.pdbx_description
1 polymer ?
#
loop_
_entity_poly.entity_id
_entity_poly.type
_entity_poly.pdbx_seq_one_letter_code
_entity_poly.pdbx_strand_id
1 'polypeptide(L)'
;MAGRHRRVISLLALGFFAATQAACDPVVNIAGANFPAWLLCGLTGAILAAGLRPLFVATGIEPHLGPLLLIYPCLAVMISCAIYLLLFNRI
;
A
#
# COMPACT_ATOMS: atom_id res chain seq x y z
N MET A 1 17.07 28.64 -2.69
CA MET A 1 17.63 27.41 -2.07
C MET A 1 17.01 27.04 -0.71
N ALA A 2 16.16 27.86 -0.08
CA ALA A 2 15.56 27.59 1.23
C ALA A 2 14.46 26.48 1.26
N GLY A 3 13.83 26.18 0.12
CA GLY A 3 12.76 25.18 0.05
C GLY A 3 13.22 23.72 0.12
N ARG A 4 14.48 23.42 -0.25
CA ARG A 4 15.04 22.06 -0.21
C ARG A 4 15.27 21.59 1.23
N HIS A 5 15.82 22.47 2.08
CA HIS A 5 16.08 22.15 3.49
C HIS A 5 14.79 21.92 4.28
N ARG A 6 13.74 22.73 4.06
CA ARG A 6 12.43 22.50 4.72
C ARG A 6 11.82 21.13 4.35
N ARG A 7 11.95 20.71 3.10
CA ARG A 7 11.49 19.39 2.65
C ARG A 7 12.30 18.26 3.27
N VAL A 8 13.63 18.39 3.33
CA VAL A 8 14.50 17.39 3.95
C VAL A 8 14.21 17.28 5.45
N ILE A 9 14.05 18.41 6.15
CA ILE A 9 13.71 18.44 7.58
C ILE A 9 12.33 17.82 7.83
N SER A 10 11.32 18.10 7.00
CA SER A 10 10.01 17.46 7.12
C SER A 10 10.07 15.95 6.87
N LEU A 11 10.83 15.48 5.88
CA LEU A 11 10.98 14.05 5.59
C LEU A 11 11.70 13.31 6.72
N LEU A 12 12.73 13.93 7.29
CA LEU A 12 13.46 13.39 8.45
C LEU A 12 12.58 13.37 9.71
N ALA A 13 11.78 14.42 9.94
CA ALA A 13 10.85 14.49 11.06
C ALA A 13 9.73 13.45 10.95
N LEU A 14 9.19 13.24 9.74
CA LEU A 14 8.21 12.18 9.46
C LEU A 14 8.80 10.78 9.67
N GLY A 15 10.04 10.56 9.23
CA GLY A 15 10.74 9.30 9.44
C GLY A 15 11.02 9.01 10.92
N PHE A 16 11.41 10.04 11.67
CA PHE A 16 11.69 9.92 13.11
C PHE A 16 10.42 9.65 13.93
N PHE A 17 9.32 10.37 13.64
CA PHE A 17 8.04 10.17 14.32
C PHE A 17 7.44 8.78 14.05
N ALA A 18 7.62 8.26 12.82
CA ALA A 18 7.20 6.89 12.49
C ALA A 18 8.00 5.82 13.26
N ALA A 19 9.28 6.07 13.55
CA ALA A 19 10.13 5.11 14.26
C ALA A 19 9.81 5.02 15.76
N THR A 20 9.43 6.13 16.41
CA THR A 20 9.15 6.17 17.85
C THR A 20 7.80 5.56 18.23
N GLN A 21 6.84 5.51 17.29
CA GLN A 21 5.52 4.91 17.50
C GLN A 21 5.56 3.37 17.54
N ALA A 22 6.65 2.73 17.09
CA ALA A 22 6.78 1.27 17.04
C ALA A 22 7.27 0.63 18.36
N ALA A 23 7.59 1.43 19.37
CA ALA A 23 8.35 0.97 20.55
C ALA A 23 7.51 0.79 21.83
N CYS A 24 6.23 1.18 21.87
CA CYS A 24 5.49 1.31 23.13
C CYS A 24 4.08 0.71 23.15
N ASP A 25 3.75 -0.19 22.21
CA ASP A 25 2.54 -1.01 22.27
C ASP A 25 2.93 -2.51 22.17
N PRO A 26 2.22 -3.43 22.86
CA PRO A 26 2.36 -4.85 22.58
C PRO A 26 1.74 -5.11 21.20
N VAL A 27 2.53 -4.91 20.14
CA VAL A 27 2.11 -5.16 18.76
C VAL A 27 2.04 -6.66 18.56
N VAL A 28 0.86 -7.24 18.79
CA VAL A 28 0.62 -8.65 18.47
C VAL A 28 0.39 -8.71 16.97
N ASN A 29 1.38 -9.17 16.22
CA ASN A 29 1.25 -9.40 14.79
C ASN A 29 0.30 -10.57 14.55
N ILE A 30 -0.98 -10.28 14.26
CA ILE A 30 -1.93 -11.27 13.77
C ILE A 30 -1.84 -11.27 12.25
N ALA A 31 -1.35 -12.37 11.68
CA ALA A 31 -1.45 -12.66 10.24
C ALA A 31 -1.02 -11.51 9.31
N GLY A 32 -0.01 -10.71 9.70
CA GLY A 32 0.47 -9.60 8.90
C GLY A 32 -0.18 -8.24 9.13
N ALA A 33 -1.11 -8.14 10.08
CA ALA A 33 -1.63 -6.88 10.61
C ALA A 33 -0.62 -6.18 11.54
N ASN A 34 0.65 -6.17 11.13
CA ASN A 34 1.70 -5.42 11.80
C ASN A 34 1.78 -4.01 11.21
N PHE A 35 1.85 -3.01 12.10
CA PHE A 35 2.12 -1.64 11.71
C PHE A 35 3.63 -1.52 11.39
N PRO A 36 4.08 -1.07 10.19
CA PRO A 36 3.35 -0.42 9.10
C PRO A 36 3.10 -1.29 7.85
N ALA A 37 3.40 -2.60 7.91
CA ALA A 37 3.40 -3.51 6.76
C ALA A 37 2.05 -3.57 6.03
N TRP A 38 0.93 -3.72 6.76
CA TRP A 38 -0.41 -3.79 6.17
C TRP A 38 -0.77 -2.51 5.41
N LEU A 39 -0.26 -1.35 5.88
CA LEU A 39 -0.64 -0.03 5.41
C LEU A 39 0.12 0.24 4.13
N LEU A 40 1.41 -0.13 4.13
CA LEU A 40 2.24 -0.12 2.94
C LEU A 40 1.66 -1.05 1.86
N CYS A 41 1.32 -2.29 2.21
CA CYS A 41 0.76 -3.27 1.25
C CYS A 41 -0.59 -2.83 0.70
N GLY A 42 -1.51 -2.35 1.56
CA GLY A 42 -2.82 -1.85 1.14
C GLY A 42 -2.74 -0.62 0.26
N LEU A 43 -1.90 0.35 0.62
CA LEU A 43 -1.74 1.58 -0.15
C LEU A 43 -1.09 1.30 -1.52
N THR A 44 -0.03 0.50 -1.54
CA THR A 44 0.64 0.10 -2.79
C THR A 44 -0.29 -0.73 -3.67
N GLY A 45 -1.01 -1.71 -3.11
CA GLY A 45 -1.98 -2.51 -3.84
C GLY A 45 -3.12 -1.68 -4.44
N ALA A 46 -3.62 -0.68 -3.70
CA ALA A 46 -4.63 0.26 -4.22
C ALA A 46 -4.09 1.13 -5.36
N ILE A 47 -2.86 1.66 -5.24
CA ILE A 47 -2.22 2.47 -6.29
C ILE A 47 -2.01 1.63 -7.55
N LEU A 48 -1.49 0.40 -7.41
CA LEU A 48 -1.32 -0.51 -8.54
C LEU A 48 -2.66 -0.87 -9.19
N ALA A 49 -3.69 -1.20 -8.41
CA ALA A 49 -5.02 -1.50 -8.94
C ALA A 49 -5.63 -0.30 -9.68
N ALA A 50 -5.44 0.92 -9.17
CA ALA A 50 -5.84 2.14 -9.85
C ALA A 50 -5.04 2.38 -11.15
N GLY A 51 -3.76 2.03 -11.18
CA GLY A 51 -2.91 2.08 -12.38
C GLY A 51 -3.27 1.02 -13.43
N LEU A 52 -3.85 -0.12 -13.03
CA LEU A 52 -4.33 -1.15 -13.95
C LEU A 52 -5.65 -0.77 -14.65
N ARG A 53 -6.45 0.13 -14.05
CA ARG A 53 -7.68 0.65 -14.68
C ARG A 53 -7.49 1.13 -16.12
N PRO A 54 -6.60 2.09 -16.42
CA PRO A 54 -6.40 2.56 -17.79
C PRO A 54 -5.93 1.45 -18.75
N LEU A 55 -5.23 0.42 -18.25
CA LEU A 55 -4.86 -0.73 -19.07
C LEU A 55 -6.07 -1.61 -19.41
N PHE A 56 -6.99 -1.84 -18.49
CA PHE A 56 -8.24 -2.57 -18.77
C PHE A 56 -9.17 -1.82 -19.71
N VAL A 57 -9.19 -0.48 -19.60
CA VAL A 57 -9.88 0.40 -20.55
C VAL A 57 -9.26 0.26 -21.94
N ALA A 58 -7.94 0.38 -22.04
CA ALA A 58 -7.22 0.31 -23.32
C ALA A 58 -7.34 -1.06 -24.00
N THR A 59 -7.43 -2.13 -23.22
CA THR A 59 -7.60 -3.51 -23.72
C THR A 59 -9.05 -3.87 -24.02
N GLY A 60 -10.02 -3.00 -23.70
CA GLY A 60 -11.44 -3.22 -23.98
C GLY A 60 -12.07 -4.35 -23.15
N ILE A 61 -11.50 -4.69 -22.00
CA ILE A 61 -11.98 -5.79 -21.13
C ILE A 61 -13.11 -5.29 -20.19
N GLU A 62 -13.19 -3.99 -19.94
CA GLU A 62 -14.22 -3.38 -19.07
C GLU A 62 -15.67 -3.79 -19.34
N PRO A 63 -16.14 -3.94 -20.59
CA PRO A 63 -17.51 -4.39 -20.87
C PRO A 63 -17.78 -5.85 -20.46
N HIS A 64 -16.73 -6.66 -20.29
CA HIS A 64 -16.82 -8.07 -19.91
C HIS A 64 -16.60 -8.30 -18.41
N LEU A 65 -16.03 -7.31 -17.73
CA LEU A 65 -15.85 -7.30 -16.28
C LEU A 65 -17.20 -6.91 -15.68
N GLY A 66 -17.89 -7.82 -14.99
CA GLY A 66 -19.26 -7.61 -14.49
C GLY A 66 -19.42 -6.41 -13.53
N PRO A 67 -19.58 -6.60 -12.21
CA PRO A 67 -19.66 -5.46 -11.29
C PRO A 67 -18.26 -4.87 -11.04
N LEU A 68 -17.90 -3.82 -11.79
CA LEU A 68 -16.61 -3.10 -11.65
C LEU A 68 -16.33 -2.70 -10.20
N LEU A 69 -17.36 -2.30 -9.45
CA LEU A 69 -17.24 -1.90 -8.06
C LEU A 69 -16.74 -3.03 -7.15
N LEU A 70 -16.95 -4.30 -7.52
CA LEU A 70 -16.46 -5.46 -6.77
C LEU A 70 -15.10 -5.94 -7.29
N ILE A 71 -14.87 -5.87 -8.60
CA ILE A 71 -13.66 -6.40 -9.22
C ILE A 71 -12.43 -5.57 -8.85
N TYR A 72 -12.53 -4.23 -8.91
CA TYR A 72 -11.41 -3.35 -8.57
C TYR A 72 -10.93 -3.45 -7.12
N PRO A 73 -11.80 -3.49 -6.08
CA PRO A 73 -11.33 -3.72 -4.72
C PRO A 73 -10.81 -5.14 -4.51
N CYS A 74 -11.41 -6.17 -5.12
CA CYS A 74 -10.85 -7.53 -5.09
C CYS A 74 -9.43 -7.56 -5.67
N LEU A 75 -9.21 -6.86 -6.79
CA LEU A 75 -7.89 -6.72 -7.40
C LEU A 75 -6.91 -6.00 -6.48
N ALA A 76 -7.33 -4.90 -5.86
CA ALA A 76 -6.51 -4.18 -4.89
C ALA A 76 -6.13 -5.06 -3.69
N VAL A 77 -7.07 -5.83 -3.14
CA VAL A 77 -6.81 -6.79 -2.05
C VAL A 77 -5.87 -7.90 -2.51
N MET A 78 -6.09 -8.48 -3.70
CA MET A 78 -5.23 -9.53 -4.25
C MET A 78 -3.78 -9.05 -4.43
N ILE A 79 -3.58 -7.85 -4.97
CA ILE A 79 -2.25 -7.24 -5.11
C ILE A 79 -1.65 -6.96 -3.73
N SER A 80 -2.44 -6.42 -2.79
CA SER A 80 -1.98 -6.16 -1.42
C SER A 80 -1.50 -7.44 -0.73
N CYS A 81 -2.26 -8.53 -0.85
CA CYS A 81 -1.87 -9.84 -0.34
C CYS A 81 -0.63 -10.39 -1.06
N ALA A 82 -0.53 -10.26 -2.38
CA ALA A 82 0.64 -10.70 -3.13
C ALA A 82 1.90 -9.95 -2.70
N ILE A 83 1.82 -8.63 -2.56
CA ILE A 83 2.92 -7.79 -2.04
C ILE A 83 3.30 -8.23 -0.63
N TYR A 84 2.31 -8.46 0.22
CA TYR A 84 2.54 -8.93 1.59
C TYR A 84 3.30 -10.27 1.61
N LEU A 85 2.85 -11.26 0.82
CA LEU A 85 3.49 -12.57 0.75
C LEU A 85 4.90 -12.50 0.15
N LEU A 86 5.12 -11.65 -0.84
CA LEU A 86 6.43 -11.54 -1.49
C LEU A 86 7.46 -10.81 -0.62
N LEU A 87 7.06 -9.77 0.11
CA LEU A 87 7.97 -8.92 0.87
C LEU A 87 8.09 -9.30 2.35
N PHE A 88 7.01 -9.77 2.97
CA PHE A 88 6.92 -9.97 4.42
C PHE A 88 6.80 -11.44 4.84
N ASN A 89 6.34 -12.35 3.99
CA ASN A 89 6.26 -13.79 4.30
C ASN A 89 7.56 -14.55 3.97
N ARG A 90 8.68 -13.85 3.78
CA ARG A 90 10.01 -14.43 3.49
C ARG A 90 10.93 -14.50 4.73
N ILE A 91 10.37 -14.33 5.93
CA ILE A 91 11.04 -14.42 7.23
C ILE A 91 10.56 -15.66 8.00
#